data_AF-A0A0G3V3C0-F1
#
_entry.id   AF-A0A0G3V3C0-F1
#
_cell.length_a   1.000
_cell.length_b   1.000
_cell.length_c   1.000
_cell.angle_alpha   90.00
_cell.angle_beta   90.00
_cell.angle_gamma   90.00
#
_symmetry.space_group_name_H-M   'P 1'
#
loop_
_entity.id
_entity.type
_entity.pdbx_description
1 polymer ?
#
loop_
_entity_poly.entity_id
_entity_poly.type
_entity_poly.pdbx_seq_one_letter_code
_entity_poly.pdbx_strand_id
1 'polypeptide(L)'
;MSTPSDPSSDASVPASIVEQGVLGENQWEEIGYRGPQVCAIVGITYRQLDYWARTELLRPSLCDAQGSGSKRRYSYLDLVALKVIKNLLDAGVSLKTARKAIDYLREHLGEDLATASLVIDENKSVLARNGEDIFDLVRHGQGVLNIVPLGSVVRQIDAGITELHPSDLVASLEERDAAQIDPQAGLGS
;
A
#
# COMPACT_ATOMS: atom_id res chain seq x y z
N MET A 1 -36.18 20.80 -15.30
CA MET A 1 -36.19 19.83 -14.19
C MET A 1 -35.67 18.52 -14.75
N SER A 2 -34.38 18.25 -14.57
CA SER A 2 -33.73 17.04 -15.08
C SER A 2 -33.15 16.29 -13.90
N THR A 3 -33.66 15.09 -13.65
CA THR A 3 -32.93 14.06 -12.90
C THR A 3 -32.01 13.33 -13.86
N PRO A 4 -30.81 12.93 -13.44
CA PRO A 4 -30.20 11.71 -13.91
C PRO A 4 -30.13 10.69 -12.77
N SER A 5 -30.60 9.49 -13.11
CA SER A 5 -30.28 8.24 -12.44
C SER A 5 -28.78 7.99 -12.46
N ASP A 6 -28.23 7.42 -11.40
CA ASP A 6 -27.10 6.51 -11.53
C ASP A 6 -27.30 5.29 -10.61
N PRO A 7 -26.91 4.08 -11.06
CA PRO A 7 -27.31 2.82 -10.48
C PRO A 7 -26.35 2.34 -9.39
N SER A 8 -26.93 1.63 -8.43
CA SER A 8 -26.22 0.76 -7.50
C SER A 8 -25.33 -0.25 -8.25
N SER A 9 -24.06 -0.36 -7.85
CA SER A 9 -23.27 -1.59 -7.98
C SER A 9 -22.88 -2.03 -6.58
N ASP A 10 -23.60 -3.06 -6.16
CA ASP A 10 -23.60 -3.76 -4.89
C ASP A 10 -22.28 -4.55 -4.72
N ALA A 11 -21.39 -4.04 -3.89
CA ALA A 11 -20.40 -4.86 -3.21
C ALA A 11 -20.91 -5.06 -1.78
N SER A 12 -21.70 -6.12 -1.60
CA SER A 12 -22.28 -6.50 -0.32
C SER A 12 -21.20 -6.68 0.76
N VAL A 13 -21.18 -5.73 1.69
CA VAL A 13 -20.39 -5.80 2.94
C VAL A 13 -21.08 -6.79 3.88
N PRO A 14 -20.37 -7.73 4.54
CA PRO A 14 -20.98 -8.56 5.57
C PRO A 14 -21.49 -7.70 6.73
N ALA A 15 -22.74 -7.94 7.12
CA ALA A 15 -23.58 -7.15 8.02
C ALA A 15 -23.15 -7.09 9.51
N SER A 16 -21.86 -7.30 9.83
CA SER A 16 -21.38 -7.38 11.22
C SER A 16 -20.71 -6.09 11.73
N ILE A 17 -20.68 -5.01 10.94
CA ILE A 17 -19.90 -3.78 11.23
C ILE A 17 -20.79 -2.57 11.63
N VAL A 18 -22.11 -2.71 11.72
CA VAL A 18 -23.03 -1.56 11.86
C VAL A 18 -23.23 -1.04 13.30
N GLU A 19 -22.46 -1.49 14.30
CA GLU A 19 -22.55 -0.90 15.65
C GLU A 19 -21.17 -0.60 16.26
N GLN A 20 -20.63 0.59 15.96
CA GLN A 20 -20.22 1.62 16.93
C GLN A 20 -19.45 2.74 16.21
N GLY A 21 -19.85 3.98 16.46
CA GLY A 21 -19.52 5.14 15.64
C GLY A 21 -18.08 5.65 15.71
N VAL A 22 -17.72 6.30 14.59
CA VAL A 22 -16.67 7.31 14.41
C VAL A 22 -15.24 6.80 14.32
N LEU A 23 -14.86 6.24 13.16
CA LEU A 23 -13.75 6.73 12.30
C LEU A 23 -14.02 6.20 10.89
N GLY A 24 -14.32 7.10 9.94
CA GLY A 24 -14.66 6.72 8.56
C GLY A 24 -13.51 5.97 7.87
N GLU A 25 -13.87 5.06 6.97
CA GLU A 25 -13.01 4.11 6.23
C GLU A 25 -11.85 4.75 5.43
N ASN A 26 -11.68 6.08 5.46
CA ASN A 26 -10.77 6.85 4.59
C ASN A 26 -9.69 7.69 5.31
N GLN A 27 -9.61 7.73 6.65
CA GLN A 27 -8.65 8.63 7.33
C GLN A 27 -7.17 8.24 7.14
N TRP A 28 -6.89 6.97 6.89
CA TRP A 28 -5.51 6.48 6.67
C TRP A 28 -4.97 6.86 5.30
N GLU A 29 -5.84 7.05 4.31
CA GLU A 29 -5.46 7.54 2.99
C GLU A 29 -5.05 9.02 3.02
N GLU A 30 -5.68 9.83 3.88
CA GLU A 30 -5.37 11.26 4.02
C GLU A 30 -4.07 11.52 4.80
N ILE A 31 -3.70 10.65 5.77
CA ILE A 31 -2.53 10.86 6.66
C ILE A 31 -1.30 10.05 6.22
N GLY A 32 -1.51 8.91 5.55
CA GLY A 32 -0.47 7.99 5.08
C GLY A 32 0.21 7.17 6.19
N TYR A 33 0.85 6.08 5.77
CA TYR A 33 1.54 5.13 6.64
C TYR A 33 2.99 5.54 6.93
N ARG A 34 3.43 5.37 8.18
CA ARG A 34 4.82 5.64 8.61
C ARG A 34 5.72 4.43 8.39
N GLY A 35 7.03 4.66 8.31
CA GLY A 35 8.03 3.59 8.13
C GLY A 35 7.84 2.34 9.01
N PRO A 36 7.64 2.46 10.34
CA PRO A 36 7.38 1.30 11.20
C PRO A 36 6.09 0.55 10.85
N GLN A 37 5.00 1.27 10.55
CA GLN A 37 3.73 0.67 10.12
C GLN A 37 3.91 -0.06 8.78
N VAL A 38 4.56 0.59 7.81
CA VAL A 38 4.87 -0.01 6.51
C VAL A 38 5.67 -1.31 6.67
N CYS A 39 6.69 -1.30 7.53
CA CYS A 39 7.51 -2.50 7.78
C CYS A 39 6.66 -3.65 8.33
N ALA A 40 5.77 -3.35 9.28
CA ALA A 40 4.86 -4.34 9.87
C ALA A 40 3.84 -4.88 8.86
N ILE A 41 3.13 -4.02 8.14
CA ILE A 41 2.10 -4.42 7.16
C ILE A 41 2.70 -5.22 6.01
N VAL A 42 3.78 -4.72 5.42
CA VAL A 42 4.38 -5.34 4.24
C VAL A 42 5.20 -6.58 4.63
N GLY A 43 5.71 -6.63 5.86
CA GLY A 43 6.61 -7.68 6.33
C GLY A 43 8.03 -7.51 5.78
N ILE A 44 8.55 -6.29 5.84
CA ILE A 44 9.93 -5.95 5.42
C ILE A 44 10.68 -5.29 6.57
N THR A 45 12.01 -5.33 6.49
CA THR A 45 12.85 -4.62 7.45
C THR A 45 12.93 -3.12 7.13
N TYR A 46 13.19 -2.30 8.15
CA TYR A 46 13.40 -0.86 7.96
C TYR A 46 14.58 -0.57 7.01
N ARG A 47 15.61 -1.43 7.02
CA ARG A 47 16.76 -1.32 6.12
C ARG A 47 16.38 -1.58 4.66
N GLN A 48 15.52 -2.56 4.40
CA GLN A 48 14.99 -2.80 3.04
C GLN A 48 14.18 -1.60 2.57
N LEU A 49 13.27 -1.10 3.42
CA LEU A 49 12.46 0.08 3.11
C LEU A 49 13.32 1.31 2.80
N ASP A 50 14.33 1.60 3.63
CA ASP A 50 15.24 2.73 3.40
C ASP A 50 16.10 2.54 2.14
N TYR A 51 16.62 1.33 1.92
CA TYR A 51 17.39 1.03 0.72
C TYR A 51 16.57 1.23 -0.56
N TRP A 52 15.32 0.76 -0.59
CA TRP A 52 14.43 0.92 -1.75
C TRP A 52 14.01 2.37 -1.98
N ALA A 53 13.81 3.15 -0.91
CA ALA A 53 13.56 4.58 -1.02
C ALA A 53 14.78 5.34 -1.56
N ARG A 54 15.97 5.06 -1.02
CA ARG A 54 17.21 5.75 -1.41
C ARG A 54 17.68 5.37 -2.82
N THR A 55 17.39 4.16 -3.27
CA THR A 55 17.69 3.70 -4.65
C THR A 55 16.55 3.98 -5.62
N GLU A 56 15.52 4.72 -5.20
CA GLU A 56 14.36 5.09 -6.02
C GLU A 56 13.62 3.87 -6.61
N LEU A 57 13.76 2.69 -6.02
CA LEU A 57 12.92 1.55 -6.40
C LEU A 57 11.47 1.85 -5.98
N LEU A 58 11.31 2.42 -4.78
CA LEU A 58 10.05 2.98 -4.37
C LEU A 58 10.23 4.17 -3.43
N ARG A 59 9.76 5.33 -3.87
CA ARG A 59 9.67 6.53 -3.04
C ARG A 59 8.26 6.65 -2.45
N PRO A 60 8.12 7.19 -1.22
CA PRO A 60 6.82 7.54 -0.67
C PRO A 60 6.10 8.54 -1.59
N SER A 61 4.84 8.24 -1.92
CA SER A 61 4.02 9.06 -2.83
C SER A 61 3.35 10.25 -2.14
N LEU A 62 3.05 10.16 -0.83
CA LEU A 62 2.34 11.23 -0.11
C LEU A 62 3.28 12.32 0.40
N CYS A 63 4.36 11.93 1.10
CA CYS A 63 5.38 12.86 1.55
C CYS A 63 6.76 12.22 1.42
N ASP A 64 7.56 12.72 0.48
CA ASP A 64 8.99 12.46 0.47
C ASP A 64 9.69 13.35 1.51
N ALA A 65 10.78 12.85 2.08
CA ALA A 65 11.48 13.57 3.13
C ALA A 65 12.26 14.76 2.53
N GLN A 66 11.66 15.95 2.54
CA GLN A 66 12.28 17.20 2.12
C GLN A 66 12.70 18.00 3.38
N GLY A 67 13.89 17.74 3.91
CA GLY A 67 14.49 18.52 5.00
C GLY A 67 14.36 17.94 6.43
N SER A 68 14.97 18.65 7.39
CA SER A 68 15.02 18.27 8.82
C SER A 68 13.65 18.42 9.48
N GLY A 69 12.86 17.35 9.45
CA GLY A 69 11.56 17.27 10.13
C GLY A 69 10.45 16.55 9.34
N SER A 70 10.56 16.47 8.01
CA SER A 70 9.58 15.76 7.18
C SER A 70 9.73 14.25 7.36
N LYS A 71 8.68 13.61 7.88
CA LYS A 71 8.61 12.15 8.05
C LYS A 71 7.97 11.54 6.81
N ARG A 72 8.66 10.59 6.18
CA ARG A 72 8.14 9.84 5.03
C ARG A 72 6.72 9.31 5.32
N ARG A 73 5.81 9.50 4.37
CA ARG A 73 4.44 8.97 4.39
C ARG A 73 4.15 8.21 3.12
N TYR A 74 3.71 6.97 3.28
CA TYR A 74 3.43 6.05 2.19
C TYR A 74 1.91 5.96 2.02
N SER A 75 1.42 5.96 0.78
CA SER A 75 0.00 5.72 0.48
C SER A 75 -0.33 4.23 0.53
N TYR A 76 -1.62 3.89 0.52
CA TYR A 76 -2.05 2.50 0.34
C TYR A 76 -1.43 1.85 -0.92
N LEU A 77 -1.39 2.59 -2.02
CA LEU A 77 -0.78 2.13 -3.28
C LEU A 77 0.73 1.86 -3.12
N ASP A 78 1.44 2.65 -2.30
CA ASP A 78 2.84 2.37 -1.97
C ASP A 78 3.00 1.06 -1.22
N LEU A 79 2.09 0.73 -0.29
CA LEU A 79 2.10 -0.54 0.45
C LEU A 79 1.92 -1.73 -0.50
N VAL A 80 0.97 -1.64 -1.44
CA VAL A 80 0.76 -2.66 -2.48
C VAL A 80 2.03 -2.84 -3.31
N ALA A 81 2.60 -1.76 -3.84
CA ALA A 81 3.81 -1.82 -4.65
C ALA A 81 5.01 -2.37 -3.86
N LEU A 82 5.18 -1.98 -2.60
CA LEU A 82 6.21 -2.53 -1.70
C LEU A 82 6.05 -4.05 -1.49
N LYS A 83 4.82 -4.54 -1.34
CA LYS A 83 4.56 -5.97 -1.19
C LYS A 83 4.84 -6.74 -2.48
N VAL A 84 4.52 -6.15 -3.64
CA VAL A 84 4.91 -6.73 -4.94
C VAL A 84 6.43 -6.79 -5.07
N ILE A 85 7.16 -5.72 -4.73
CA ILE A 85 8.64 -5.72 -4.72
C ILE A 85 9.16 -6.87 -3.86
N LYS A 86 8.67 -6.98 -2.62
CA LYS A 86 9.06 -8.04 -1.69
C LYS A 86 8.85 -9.41 -2.32
N ASN A 87 7.65 -9.69 -2.82
CA ASN A 87 7.31 -11.01 -3.37
C ASN A 87 8.18 -11.37 -4.59
N LEU A 88 8.48 -10.40 -5.45
CA LEU A 88 9.37 -10.61 -6.59
C LEU A 88 10.80 -10.93 -6.15
N LEU A 89 11.35 -10.15 -5.23
CA LEU A 89 12.72 -10.36 -4.75
C LEU A 89 12.86 -11.67 -3.96
N ASP A 90 11.85 -12.04 -3.16
CA ASP A 90 11.80 -13.32 -2.44
C ASP A 90 11.72 -14.51 -3.41
N ALA A 91 11.09 -14.33 -4.58
CA ALA A 91 11.05 -15.31 -5.67
C ALA A 91 12.35 -15.36 -6.50
N GLY A 92 13.37 -14.56 -6.16
CA GLY A 92 14.65 -14.52 -6.86
C GLY A 92 14.65 -13.67 -8.14
N VAL A 93 13.60 -12.87 -8.38
CA VAL A 93 13.54 -11.95 -9.52
C VAL A 93 14.61 -10.86 -9.36
N SER A 94 15.30 -10.53 -10.45
CA SER A 94 16.35 -9.51 -10.42
C SER A 94 15.80 -8.13 -10.07
N LEU A 95 16.59 -7.29 -9.40
CA LEU A 95 16.22 -5.90 -9.07
C LEU A 95 15.83 -5.08 -10.31
N LYS A 96 16.49 -5.33 -11.45
CA LYS A 96 16.21 -4.68 -12.73
C LYS A 96 14.81 -5.03 -13.24
N THR A 97 14.45 -6.32 -13.17
CA THR A 97 13.14 -6.81 -13.58
C THR A 97 12.05 -6.32 -12.63
N ALA A 98 12.31 -6.37 -11.31
CA ALA A 98 11.39 -5.84 -10.31
C ALA A 98 11.10 -4.35 -10.53
N ARG A 99 12.12 -3.54 -10.86
CA ARG A 99 11.94 -2.12 -11.18
C ARG A 99 10.98 -1.91 -12.36
N LYS A 100 11.21 -2.59 -13.48
CA LYS A 100 10.31 -2.52 -14.65
C LYS A 100 8.86 -2.89 -14.30
N ALA A 101 8.69 -3.95 -13.52
CA ALA A 101 7.37 -4.43 -13.12
C ALA A 101 6.63 -3.41 -12.25
N ILE A 102 7.34 -2.72 -11.36
CA ILE A 102 6.76 -1.68 -10.50
C ILE A 102 6.48 -0.39 -11.26
N ASP A 103 7.36 0.02 -12.19
CA ASP A 103 7.10 1.18 -13.04
C ASP A 103 5.84 0.96 -13.87
N TYR A 104 5.71 -0.23 -14.47
CA TYR A 104 4.50 -0.64 -15.17
C TYR A 104 3.26 -0.66 -14.26
N LEU A 105 3.38 -1.23 -13.06
CA LEU A 105 2.29 -1.26 -12.09
C LEU A 105 1.84 0.16 -11.71
N ARG A 106 2.76 1.12 -11.53
CA ARG A 106 2.44 2.52 -11.18
C ARG A 106 1.67 3.24 -12.25
N GLU A 107 1.96 2.96 -13.52
CA GLU A 107 1.22 3.55 -14.65
C GLU A 107 -0.23 3.03 -14.73
N HIS A 108 -0.52 1.89 -14.09
CA HIS A 108 -1.82 1.19 -14.15
C HIS A 108 -2.48 1.02 -12.76
N LEU A 109 -1.89 1.64 -11.72
CA LEU A 109 -2.37 1.64 -10.33
C LEU A 109 -3.60 2.56 -10.24
N GLY A 110 -4.79 1.96 -10.31
CA GLY A 110 -6.08 2.66 -10.42
C GLY A 110 -7.13 1.82 -11.14
N GLU A 111 -6.69 0.78 -11.85
CA GLU A 111 -7.54 -0.28 -12.34
C GLU A 111 -7.90 -1.27 -11.21
N ASP A 112 -8.95 -2.09 -11.41
CA ASP A 112 -9.36 -3.11 -10.42
C ASP A 112 -8.22 -4.12 -10.15
N LEU A 113 -7.46 -3.86 -9.08
CA LEU A 113 -6.32 -4.67 -8.65
C LEU A 113 -6.78 -5.99 -8.01
N ALA A 114 -8.02 -6.08 -7.53
CA ALA A 114 -8.50 -7.25 -6.81
C ALA A 114 -8.63 -8.47 -7.72
N THR A 115 -8.88 -8.23 -9.01
CA THR A 115 -9.04 -9.26 -10.05
C THR A 115 -7.80 -9.41 -10.93
N ALA A 116 -6.85 -8.47 -10.87
CA ALA A 116 -5.67 -8.46 -11.71
C ALA A 116 -4.53 -9.37 -11.21
N SER A 117 -3.71 -9.84 -12.15
CA SER A 117 -2.45 -10.53 -11.94
C SER A 117 -1.35 -9.83 -12.73
N LEU A 118 -0.26 -9.48 -12.07
CA LEU A 118 0.92 -8.94 -12.72
C LEU A 118 1.75 -10.09 -13.27
N VAL A 119 1.85 -10.18 -14.60
CA VAL A 119 2.63 -11.19 -15.32
C VAL A 119 3.92 -10.54 -15.81
N ILE A 120 5.05 -11.16 -15.50
CA ILE A 120 6.39 -10.65 -15.81
C ILE A 120 7.15 -11.70 -16.59
N ASP A 121 7.67 -11.27 -17.74
CA ASP A 121 8.57 -11.98 -18.63
C ASP A 121 9.94 -11.26 -18.65
N GLU A 122 10.96 -11.82 -19.30
CA GLU A 122 12.31 -11.25 -19.39
C GLU A 122 12.31 -9.81 -19.92
N ASN A 123 11.41 -9.52 -20.87
CA ASN A 123 11.39 -8.25 -21.60
C ASN A 123 10.16 -7.38 -21.33
N LYS A 124 9.06 -7.92 -20.79
CA LYS A 124 7.78 -7.22 -20.65
C LYS A 124 7.08 -7.51 -19.31
N SER A 125 6.28 -6.56 -18.87
CA SER A 125 5.36 -6.69 -17.73
C SER A 125 3.97 -6.31 -18.19
N VAL A 126 2.96 -7.07 -17.79
CA VAL A 126 1.56 -6.89 -18.22
C VAL A 126 0.59 -7.22 -17.09
N LEU A 127 -0.57 -6.56 -17.07
CA LEU A 127 -1.68 -6.91 -16.19
C LEU A 127 -2.61 -7.86 -16.94
N ALA A 128 -2.83 -9.05 -16.38
CA ALA A 128 -3.82 -10.01 -16.83
C ALA A 128 -5.02 -9.99 -15.87
N ARG A 129 -6.25 -9.99 -16.38
CA ARG A 129 -7.46 -9.88 -15.53
C ARG A 129 -8.23 -11.19 -15.42
N ASN A 130 -7.93 -12.13 -16.29
CA ASN A 130 -8.55 -13.44 -16.28
C ASN A 130 -7.48 -14.51 -16.59
N GLY A 131 -7.85 -15.78 -16.38
CA GLY A 131 -6.94 -16.88 -16.67
C GLY A 131 -6.59 -17.00 -18.16
N GLU A 132 -7.49 -16.62 -19.06
CA GLU A 132 -7.28 -16.73 -20.52
C GLU A 132 -6.18 -15.78 -21.01
N ASP A 133 -6.16 -14.53 -20.54
CA ASP A 133 -5.10 -13.55 -20.80
C ASP A 133 -3.73 -14.14 -20.42
N ILE A 134 -3.66 -14.78 -19.24
CA ILE A 134 -2.44 -15.44 -18.75
C ILE A 134 -2.08 -16.64 -19.64
N PHE A 135 -3.05 -17.47 -20.00
CA PHE A 135 -2.82 -18.63 -20.88
C PHE A 135 -2.27 -18.21 -22.24
N ASP A 136 -2.78 -17.13 -22.83
CA ASP A 136 -2.28 -16.61 -24.09
C ASP A 136 -0.85 -16.08 -23.94
N LEU A 137 -0.54 -15.40 -22.84
CA LEU A 137 0.83 -14.96 -22.53
C LEU A 137 1.80 -16.13 -22.34
N VAL A 138 1.37 -17.21 -21.67
CA VAL A 138 2.16 -18.43 -21.47
C VAL A 138 2.40 -19.17 -22.79
N ARG A 139 1.39 -19.25 -23.68
CA ARG A 139 1.53 -19.95 -24.96
C ARG A 139 2.43 -19.23 -25.96
N HIS A 140 2.45 -17.89 -25.92
CA HIS A 140 3.29 -17.08 -26.80
C HIS A 140 4.66 -16.73 -26.18
N GLY A 141 4.86 -17.00 -24.89
CA GLY A 141 6.11 -16.75 -24.17
C GLY A 141 7.06 -17.95 -24.23
N GLN A 142 8.28 -17.75 -24.72
CA GLN A 142 9.37 -18.73 -24.57
C GLN A 142 10.16 -18.35 -23.31
N GLY A 143 9.82 -18.89 -22.14
CA GLY A 143 10.55 -18.58 -20.91
C GLY A 143 9.79 -18.86 -19.62
N VAL A 144 10.44 -18.56 -18.49
CA VAL A 144 9.81 -18.62 -17.15
C VAL A 144 9.05 -17.33 -16.91
N LEU A 145 7.75 -17.45 -16.64
CA LEU A 145 6.91 -16.30 -16.28
C LEU A 145 6.77 -16.21 -14.76
N ASN A 146 6.94 -15.00 -14.23
CA ASN A 146 6.59 -14.71 -12.84
C ASN A 146 5.18 -14.12 -12.82
N ILE A 147 4.29 -14.72 -12.04
CA ILE A 147 2.89 -14.29 -11.92
C ILE A 147 2.65 -13.89 -10.48
N VAL A 148 2.25 -12.64 -10.26
CA VAL A 148 1.91 -12.09 -8.95
C VAL A 148 0.42 -11.74 -8.95
N PRO A 149 -0.45 -12.56 -8.32
CA PRO A 149 -1.86 -12.22 -8.16
C PRO A 149 -2.00 -10.97 -7.27
N LEU A 150 -2.50 -9.88 -7.82
CA LEU A 150 -2.58 -8.61 -7.09
C LEU A 150 -3.70 -8.64 -6.05
N GLY A 151 -4.78 -9.38 -6.30
CA GLY A 151 -5.85 -9.56 -5.32
C GLY A 151 -5.40 -10.24 -4.02
N SER A 152 -4.41 -11.14 -4.05
CA SER A 152 -3.87 -11.72 -2.82
C SER A 152 -2.97 -10.74 -2.08
N VAL A 153 -2.22 -9.92 -2.81
CA VAL A 153 -1.39 -8.83 -2.26
C VAL A 153 -2.27 -7.81 -1.53
N VAL A 154 -3.34 -7.35 -2.17
CA VAL A 154 -4.34 -6.42 -1.59
C VAL A 154 -4.90 -6.99 -0.29
N ARG A 155 -5.42 -8.22 -0.31
CA ARG A 155 -5.95 -8.86 0.91
C ARG A 155 -4.94 -8.97 2.05
N GLN A 156 -3.66 -9.23 1.74
CA GLN A 156 -2.61 -9.29 2.76
C GLN A 156 -2.32 -7.92 3.36
N ILE A 157 -2.37 -6.86 2.54
CA ILE A 157 -2.22 -5.49 3.01
C ILE A 157 -3.41 -5.09 3.89
N ASP A 158 -4.64 -5.36 3.46
CA ASP A 158 -5.86 -5.06 4.21
C ASP A 158 -5.88 -5.77 5.57
N ALA A 159 -5.49 -7.05 5.59
CA ALA A 159 -5.34 -7.82 6.82
C ALA A 159 -4.30 -7.17 7.75
N GLY A 160 -3.11 -6.83 7.23
CA GLY A 160 -2.06 -6.20 8.04
C GLY A 160 -2.43 -4.81 8.56
N ILE A 161 -3.24 -4.04 7.81
CA ILE A 161 -3.78 -2.76 8.29
C ILE A 161 -4.78 -2.99 9.42
N THR A 162 -5.68 -3.97 9.25
CA THR A 162 -6.69 -4.33 10.25
C THR A 162 -6.05 -4.81 11.56
N GLU A 163 -4.98 -5.61 11.47
CA GLU A 163 -4.25 -6.12 12.63
C GLU A 163 -3.51 -5.03 13.42
N LEU A 164 -3.09 -3.95 12.76
CA LEU A 164 -2.37 -2.83 13.38
C LEU A 164 -3.30 -1.77 14.01
N HIS A 165 -4.43 -2.19 14.59
CA HIS A 165 -5.51 -1.37 15.16
C HIS A 165 -5.13 0.11 15.45
N PRO A 166 -5.93 1.11 14.99
CA PRO A 166 -5.66 2.53 15.20
C PRO A 166 -5.40 2.93 16.67
N SER A 167 -5.93 2.18 17.63
CA SER A 167 -5.76 2.41 19.08
C SER A 167 -4.30 2.40 19.53
N ASP A 168 -3.45 1.58 18.92
CA ASP A 168 -2.02 1.52 19.26
C ASP A 168 -1.26 2.79 18.81
N LEU A 169 -1.84 3.51 17.85
CA LEU A 169 -1.30 4.75 17.28
C LEU A 169 -1.85 6.00 17.98
N VAL A 170 -3.13 6.00 18.38
CA VAL A 170 -3.76 7.11 19.12
C VAL A 170 -3.18 7.20 20.53
N ALA A 171 -3.00 6.07 21.23
CA ALA A 171 -2.39 6.05 22.57
C ALA A 171 -0.98 6.68 22.58
N SER A 172 -0.19 6.43 21.54
CA SER A 172 1.16 6.98 21.41
C SER A 172 1.22 8.42 20.85
N LEU A 173 0.09 8.98 20.41
CA LEU A 173 -0.08 10.41 20.09
C LEU A 173 -0.61 11.20 21.29
N GLU A 174 -1.57 10.63 22.04
CA GLU A 174 -2.09 11.22 23.29
C GLU A 174 -1.00 11.30 24.37
N GLU A 175 -0.14 10.29 24.51
CA GLU A 175 1.01 10.34 25.42
C GLU A 175 2.06 11.42 25.05
N ARG A 176 2.11 11.82 23.77
CA ARG A 176 3.06 12.84 23.28
C ARG A 176 2.52 14.26 23.40
N ASP A 177 1.21 14.45 23.18
CA ASP A 177 0.56 15.73 23.39
C ASP A 177 0.34 16.00 24.90
N ALA A 178 0.04 14.97 25.71
CA ALA A 178 -0.04 15.10 27.17
C ALA A 178 1.31 15.41 27.82
N ALA A 179 2.42 14.94 27.24
CA ALA A 179 3.78 15.25 27.72
C ALA A 179 4.28 16.64 27.31
N GLN A 180 3.54 17.39 26.48
CA GLN A 180 3.95 18.69 25.96
C GLN A 180 3.07 19.87 26.43
N ILE A 181 2.12 19.63 27.34
CA ILE A 181 1.40 20.68 28.06
C ILE A 181 1.91 20.69 29.51
N ASP A 182 3.00 21.42 29.75
CA ASP A 182 3.36 21.88 31.09
C ASP A 182 2.84 23.32 31.27
N PRO A 183 1.75 23.54 32.02
CA PRO A 183 1.26 24.87 32.33
C PRO A 183 1.91 25.36 33.64
N GLN A 184 3.22 25.60 33.62
CA GLN A 184 3.88 26.43 34.63
C GLN A 184 4.32 27.76 34.02
N ALA A 185 3.38 28.40 33.33
CA ALA A 185 3.31 29.86 33.30
C ALA A 185 2.50 30.31 34.52
N GLY A 186 3.18 30.71 35.61
CA GLY A 186 2.51 31.43 36.69
C GLY A 186 3.19 31.42 38.05
N LEU A 187 3.69 32.61 38.42
CA LEU A 187 3.68 33.23 39.75
C LEU A 187 4.89 33.04 40.67
N GLY A 188 5.40 34.20 41.14
CA GLY A 188 6.31 34.36 42.28
C GLY A 188 7.62 35.02 41.86
N SER A 189 7.60 36.32 41.54
CA SER A 189 7.90 37.45 42.45
C SER A 189 9.39 37.67 42.69
#